data_AF-A0A9D1RW12-F1
#
_entry.id   AF-A0A9D1RW12-F1
#
_cell.length_a   1.000
_cell.length_b   1.000
_cell.length_c   1.000
_cell.angle_alpha   90.00
_cell.angle_beta   90.00
_cell.angle_gamma   90.00
#
_symmetry.space_group_name_H-M   'P 1'
#
loop_
_entity.id
_entity.type
_entity.pdbx_description
1 polymer ?
#
loop_
_entity_poly.entity_id
_entity_poly.type
_entity_poly.pdbx_seq_one_letter_code
_entity_poly.pdbx_strand_id
1 'polypeptide(L)'
;MSSSPASRQRTVAQSERQALADFLLSAGPHEPTLCEGWSTLDLAVHLVLREHRPDAAAGMFISAASGHLAKVTESYRQRPYEQLVQAFRSGPPVWNPMRLADRFVNTAENFVHHEDARRGRGGAAPRDLDAETLAALWGVVSQSARFFLR
;
A
#
# COMPACT_ATOMS: atom_id res chain seq x y z
N MET A 1 -7.13 28.48 -30.11
CA MET A 1 -7.64 27.25 -29.49
C MET A 1 -6.54 26.73 -28.59
N SER A 2 -6.68 26.90 -27.28
CA SER A 2 -5.63 26.60 -26.31
C SER A 2 -5.59 25.10 -26.05
N SER A 3 -4.48 24.44 -26.39
CA SER A 3 -4.27 23.02 -26.12
C SER A 3 -4.14 22.80 -24.62
N SER A 4 -5.08 22.05 -24.05
CA SER A 4 -5.05 21.60 -22.66
C SER A 4 -3.82 20.70 -22.44
N PRO A 5 -3.04 20.85 -21.35
CA PRO A 5 -1.91 19.97 -21.09
C PRO A 5 -2.45 18.57 -20.81
N ALA A 6 -1.98 17.56 -21.55
CA ALA A 6 -2.32 16.17 -21.34
C ALA A 6 -2.10 15.80 -19.86
N SER A 7 -3.18 15.43 -19.18
CA SER A 7 -3.11 14.89 -17.82
C SER A 7 -2.17 13.70 -17.83
N ARG A 8 -1.07 13.78 -17.07
CA ARG A 8 -0.12 12.67 -16.94
C ARG A 8 -0.90 11.44 -16.46
N GLN A 9 -0.96 10.38 -17.27
CA GLN A 9 -1.70 9.17 -16.95
C GLN A 9 -1.11 8.56 -15.67
N ARG A 10 -1.96 8.27 -14.68
CA ARG A 10 -1.57 7.64 -13.42
C ARG A 10 -1.11 6.22 -13.70
N THR A 11 -0.06 5.76 -13.03
CA THR A 11 0.34 4.35 -13.06
C THR A 11 -0.65 3.50 -12.29
N VAL A 12 -0.72 2.19 -12.57
CA VAL A 12 -1.54 1.23 -11.80
C VAL A 12 -1.27 1.34 -10.30
N ALA A 13 0.00 1.39 -9.87
CA ALA A 13 0.36 1.59 -8.46
C ALA A 13 -0.21 2.89 -7.86
N GLN A 14 -0.25 3.99 -8.62
CA GLN A 14 -0.83 5.26 -8.16
C GLN A 14 -2.36 5.18 -8.09
N SER A 15 -3.00 4.53 -9.06
CA SER A 15 -4.44 4.31 -9.06
C SER A 15 -4.87 3.43 -7.88
N GLU A 16 -4.20 2.31 -7.63
CA GLU A 16 -4.46 1.44 -6.48
C GLU A 16 -4.21 2.15 -5.14
N ARG A 17 -3.15 2.97 -5.04
CA ARG A 17 -2.91 3.80 -3.84
C ARG A 17 -4.09 4.71 -3.54
N GLN A 18 -4.60 5.43 -4.55
CA GLN A 18 -5.73 6.34 -4.35
C GLN A 18 -6.98 5.57 -3.94
N ALA A 19 -7.28 4.47 -4.63
CA ALA A 19 -8.45 3.66 -4.34
C ALA A 19 -8.39 3.01 -2.95
N LEU A 20 -7.23 2.50 -2.53
CA LEU A 20 -7.02 1.98 -1.17
C LEU A 20 -7.18 3.08 -0.12
N ALA A 21 -6.63 4.27 -0.36
CA ALA A 21 -6.81 5.40 0.55
C ALA A 21 -8.28 5.84 0.64
N ASP A 22 -9.04 5.83 -0.46
CA ASP A 22 -10.48 6.10 -0.46
C ASP A 22 -11.24 5.03 0.35
N PHE A 23 -10.91 3.76 0.14
CA PHE A 23 -11.50 2.65 0.87
C PHE A 23 -11.25 2.77 2.38
N LEU A 24 -10.00 2.98 2.79
CA LEU A 24 -9.61 3.11 4.19
C LEU A 24 -10.38 4.23 4.89
N LEU A 25 -10.47 5.42 4.28
CA LEU A 25 -11.27 6.51 4.84
C LEU A 25 -12.76 6.15 4.97
N SER A 26 -13.32 5.42 4.00
CA SER A 26 -14.73 5.00 4.05
C SER A 26 -15.01 3.91 5.09
N ALA A 27 -14.04 3.02 5.32
CA ALA A 27 -14.15 1.90 6.24
C ALA A 27 -13.96 2.32 7.70
N GLY A 28 -13.12 3.31 7.95
CA GLY A 28 -12.70 3.70 9.31
C GLY A 28 -11.64 2.75 9.87
N PRO A 29 -11.11 3.01 11.09
CA PRO A 29 -9.89 2.40 11.62
C PRO A 29 -10.04 0.98 12.20
N HIS A 30 -11.26 0.48 12.39
CA HIS A 30 -11.52 -0.73 13.19
C HIS A 30 -12.01 -1.94 12.39
N GLU A 31 -12.07 -1.81 11.07
CA GLU A 31 -12.55 -2.90 10.21
C GLU A 31 -11.47 -3.98 10.08
N PRO A 32 -11.84 -5.27 10.07
CA PRO A 32 -10.89 -6.37 9.88
C PRO A 32 -10.32 -6.38 8.46
N THR A 33 -9.10 -6.90 8.32
CA THR A 33 -8.44 -7.17 7.03
C THR A 33 -8.19 -8.67 6.87
N LEU A 34 -7.75 -9.11 5.69
CA LEU A 34 -7.26 -10.48 5.51
C LEU A 34 -5.88 -10.73 6.13
N CYS A 35 -5.16 -9.68 6.54
CA CYS A 35 -3.96 -9.84 7.35
C CYS A 35 -4.41 -10.20 8.78
N GLU A 36 -4.18 -11.46 9.18
CA GLU A 36 -4.68 -11.97 10.45
C GLU A 36 -4.28 -11.07 11.63
N GLY A 37 -5.26 -10.72 12.46
CA GLY A 37 -5.08 -9.84 13.61
C GLY A 37 -4.93 -8.35 13.27
N TRP A 38 -5.01 -7.94 12.01
CA TRP A 38 -4.88 -6.54 11.61
C TRP A 38 -6.23 -5.90 11.31
N SER A 39 -6.43 -4.74 11.92
CA SER A 39 -7.43 -3.75 11.53
C SER A 39 -6.95 -2.87 10.37
N THR A 40 -7.87 -2.11 9.77
CA THR A 40 -7.55 -1.08 8.78
C THR A 40 -6.63 0.02 9.32
N LEU A 41 -6.61 0.30 10.63
CA LEU A 41 -5.58 1.14 11.27
C LEU A 41 -4.19 0.51 11.14
N ASP A 42 -4.09 -0.78 11.41
CA ASP A 42 -2.81 -1.50 11.38
C ASP A 42 -2.24 -1.53 9.98
N LEU A 43 -3.10 -1.77 9.00
CA LEU A 43 -2.77 -1.71 7.59
C LEU A 43 -2.31 -0.30 7.18
N ALA A 44 -3.03 0.75 7.60
CA ALA A 44 -2.63 2.14 7.31
C ALA A 44 -1.26 2.49 7.93
N VAL A 45 -1.01 2.06 9.18
CA VAL A 45 0.29 2.25 9.84
C VAL A 45 1.39 1.53 9.08
N HIS A 46 1.18 0.27 8.69
CA HIS A 46 2.14 -0.50 7.90
C HIS A 46 2.53 0.22 6.60
N LEU A 47 1.53 0.63 5.82
CA LEU A 47 1.72 1.32 4.54
C LEU A 47 2.50 2.62 4.69
N VAL A 48 2.19 3.42 5.71
CA VAL A 48 2.89 4.68 5.98
C VAL A 48 4.33 4.41 6.43
N LEU A 49 4.57 3.49 7.36
CA LEU A 49 5.90 3.22 7.89
C LEU A 49 6.86 2.71 6.81
N ARG A 50 6.39 1.80 5.96
CA ARG A 50 7.15 1.27 4.81
C ARG A 50 7.72 2.39 3.94
N GLU A 51 7.02 3.51 3.82
CA GLU A 51 7.38 4.61 2.91
C GLU A 51 7.92 5.86 3.60
N HIS A 52 7.72 6.03 4.90
CA HIS A 52 8.07 7.27 5.61
C HIS A 52 9.14 7.06 6.68
N ARG A 53 9.41 5.81 7.06
CA ARG A 53 10.31 5.45 8.15
C ARG A 53 11.24 4.32 7.73
N PRO A 54 12.21 4.57 6.83
CA PRO A 54 13.16 3.54 6.39
C PRO A 54 13.92 2.90 7.56
N ASP A 55 14.17 3.67 8.63
CA ASP A 55 14.77 3.19 9.88
C ASP A 55 13.90 2.13 10.58
N ALA A 56 12.57 2.29 10.57
CA ALA A 56 11.64 1.31 11.13
C ALA A 56 11.33 0.18 10.15
N ALA A 57 11.15 0.50 8.86
CA ALA A 57 10.84 -0.45 7.80
C ALA A 57 11.90 -1.55 7.65
N ALA A 58 13.17 -1.27 7.99
CA ALA A 58 14.22 -2.29 8.09
C ALA A 58 13.83 -3.47 9.00
N GLY A 59 13.08 -3.21 10.07
CA GLY A 59 12.58 -4.24 10.99
C GLY A 59 11.56 -5.21 10.39
N MET A 60 11.00 -4.91 9.20
CA MET A 60 10.11 -5.83 8.46
C MET A 60 10.91 -6.99 7.83
N PHE A 61 12.21 -6.81 7.63
CA PHE A 61 13.10 -7.78 6.97
C PHE A 61 14.25 -8.25 7.87
N ILE A 62 14.63 -7.46 8.88
CA ILE A 62 15.79 -7.70 9.74
C ILE A 62 15.34 -7.85 11.20
N SER A 63 15.40 -9.07 11.73
CA SER A 63 14.90 -9.38 13.09
C SER A 63 15.53 -8.53 14.20
N ALA A 64 16.80 -8.14 14.07
CA ALA A 64 17.48 -7.28 15.04
C ALA A 64 16.87 -5.87 15.17
N ALA A 65 16.16 -5.39 14.14
CA ALA A 65 15.48 -4.10 14.13
C ALA A 65 13.98 -4.20 14.51
N SER A 66 13.47 -5.40 14.81
CA SER A 66 12.04 -5.62 15.12
C SER A 66 11.55 -4.83 16.33
N GLY A 67 12.37 -4.67 17.38
CA GLY A 67 12.01 -3.87 18.56
C GLY A 67 11.81 -2.38 18.25
N HIS A 68 12.62 -1.83 17.34
CA HIS A 68 12.45 -0.45 16.87
C HIS A 68 11.18 -0.31 16.01
N LEU A 69 10.95 -1.25 15.10
CA LEU A 69 9.71 -1.30 14.31
C LEU A 69 8.47 -1.35 15.22
N ALA A 70 8.47 -2.19 16.25
CA ALA A 70 7.35 -2.29 17.19
C ALA A 70 7.10 -0.97 17.92
N LYS A 71 8.16 -0.34 18.46
CA LYS A 71 8.06 0.96 19.13
C LYS A 71 7.49 2.06 18.22
N VAL A 72 7.96 2.11 16.97
CA VAL A 72 7.50 3.09 15.99
C VAL A 72 6.06 2.81 15.56
N THR A 73 5.70 1.55 15.38
CA THR A 73 4.33 1.11 15.07
C THR A 73 3.36 1.58 16.14
N GLU A 74 3.68 1.36 17.41
CA GLU A 74 2.84 1.80 18.52
C GLU A 74 2.67 3.32 18.53
N SER A 75 3.75 4.08 18.33
CA SER A 75 3.66 5.55 18.21
C SER A 75 2.78 6.01 17.05
N TYR A 76 2.73 5.27 15.94
CA TYR A 76 1.90 5.63 14.79
C TYR A 76 0.43 5.22 14.98
N ARG A 77 0.13 4.13 15.69
CA ARG A 77 -1.24 3.74 16.06
C ARG A 77 -1.96 4.82 16.86
N GLN A 78 -1.22 5.63 17.61
CA GLN A 78 -1.77 6.74 18.41
C GLN A 78 -2.04 8.02 17.59
N ARG A 79 -1.73 8.04 16.29
CA ARG A 79 -1.99 9.20 15.43
C ARG A 79 -3.42 9.19 14.89
N PRO A 80 -3.99 10.37 14.54
CA PRO A 80 -5.28 10.42 13.87
C PRO A 80 -5.27 9.58 12.59
N TYR A 81 -6.24 8.66 12.47
CA TYR A 81 -6.31 7.69 11.39
C TYR A 81 -6.32 8.36 10.02
N GLU A 82 -7.10 9.41 9.86
CA GLU A 82 -7.24 10.16 8.62
C GLU A 82 -5.89 10.76 8.19
N GLN A 83 -5.06 11.22 9.14
CA GLN A 83 -3.74 11.75 8.83
C GLN A 83 -2.79 10.66 8.32
N LEU A 84 -2.86 9.44 8.87
CA LEU A 84 -2.10 8.30 8.38
C LEU A 84 -2.51 7.97 6.93
N VAL A 85 -3.82 7.86 6.68
CA VAL A 85 -4.33 7.53 5.34
C VAL A 85 -3.97 8.63 4.33
N GLN A 86 -4.03 9.91 4.71
CA GLN A 86 -3.63 11.02 3.83
C GLN A 86 -2.12 11.05 3.58
N ALA A 87 -1.30 10.72 4.58
CA ALA A 87 0.14 10.57 4.39
C ALA A 87 0.45 9.46 3.37
N PHE A 88 -0.19 8.29 3.51
CA PHE A 88 -0.07 7.21 2.53
C PHE A 88 -0.56 7.63 1.14
N ARG A 89 -1.73 8.29 1.05
CA ARG A 89 -2.30 8.77 -0.22
C ARG A 89 -1.34 9.67 -0.98
N SER A 90 -0.61 10.51 -0.26
CA SER A 90 0.35 11.47 -0.82
C SER A 90 1.63 10.84 -1.36
N GLY A 91 1.89 9.57 -1.01
CA GLY A 91 3.09 8.86 -1.43
C GLY A 91 4.30 9.14 -0.54
N PRO A 92 5.45 8.51 -0.84
CA PRO A 92 6.64 8.66 -0.02
C PRO A 92 7.19 10.10 -0.09
N PRO A 93 7.86 10.60 0.97
CA PRO A 93 8.49 11.91 0.98
C PRO A 93 9.54 12.05 -0.12
N VAL A 94 9.74 13.28 -0.63
CA VAL A 94 10.53 13.52 -1.84
C VAL A 94 11.96 12.96 -1.81
N TRP A 95 12.55 12.86 -0.62
CA TRP A 95 13.89 12.35 -0.35
C TRP A 95 13.98 10.82 -0.28
N ASN A 96 12.87 10.09 -0.24
CA ASN A 96 12.88 8.64 -0.09
C ASN A 96 13.17 7.95 -1.45
N PRO A 97 14.23 7.13 -1.58
CA PRO A 97 14.52 6.36 -2.80
C PRO A 97 13.38 5.39 -3.19
N MET A 98 12.50 5.01 -2.25
CA MET A 98 11.29 4.23 -2.52
C MET A 98 10.31 4.93 -3.47
N ARG A 99 10.41 6.25 -3.69
CA ARG A 99 9.69 6.94 -4.77
C ARG A 99 10.09 6.44 -6.17
N LEU A 100 11.31 5.92 -6.28
CA LEU A 100 11.87 5.28 -7.47
C LEU A 100 11.85 3.75 -7.35
N ALA A 101 11.39 3.18 -6.23
CA ALA A 101 11.25 1.74 -6.11
C ALA A 101 10.37 1.20 -7.23
N ASP A 102 10.64 -0.04 -7.59
CA ASP A 102 10.10 -0.68 -8.76
C ASP A 102 8.57 -0.51 -8.82
N ARG A 103 8.07 -0.11 -10.01
CA ARG A 103 6.64 -0.07 -10.30
C ARG A 103 5.98 -1.37 -9.91
N PHE A 104 6.67 -2.51 -10.04
CA PHE A 104 6.17 -3.82 -9.67
C PHE A 104 5.92 -3.95 -8.17
N VAL A 105 6.87 -3.57 -7.31
CA VAL A 105 6.72 -3.71 -5.86
C VAL A 105 5.57 -2.84 -5.36
N ASN A 106 5.54 -1.56 -5.76
CA ASN A 106 4.45 -0.67 -5.33
C ASN A 106 3.09 -1.04 -5.95
N THR A 107 3.06 -1.68 -7.14
CA THR A 107 1.82 -2.22 -7.71
C THR A 107 1.30 -3.38 -6.87
N ALA A 108 2.18 -4.34 -6.54
CA ALA A 108 1.83 -5.50 -5.73
C ALA A 108 1.29 -5.07 -4.35
N GLU A 109 2.04 -4.24 -3.64
CA GLU A 109 1.72 -3.77 -2.28
C GLU A 109 0.37 -3.06 -2.23
N ASN A 110 0.16 -2.08 -3.12
CA ASN A 110 -1.09 -1.31 -3.11
C ASN A 110 -2.27 -2.18 -3.54
N PHE A 111 -2.11 -3.04 -4.54
CA PHE A 111 -3.20 -3.91 -5.01
C PHE A 111 -3.58 -4.97 -3.96
N VAL A 112 -2.59 -5.70 -3.44
CA VAL A 112 -2.82 -6.78 -2.46
C VAL A 112 -3.46 -6.22 -1.20
N HIS A 113 -2.92 -5.15 -0.63
CA HIS A 113 -3.47 -4.58 0.58
C HIS A 113 -4.82 -3.86 0.36
N HIS A 114 -5.10 -3.38 -0.85
CA HIS A 114 -6.46 -2.95 -1.21
C HIS A 114 -7.44 -4.13 -1.17
N GLU A 115 -7.04 -5.28 -1.72
CA GLU A 115 -7.85 -6.48 -1.66
C GLU A 115 -7.98 -7.03 -0.24
N ASP A 116 -6.93 -7.01 0.58
CA ASP A 116 -6.96 -7.45 1.97
C ASP A 116 -7.95 -6.63 2.79
N ALA A 117 -7.95 -5.30 2.61
CA ALA A 117 -8.86 -4.39 3.29
C ALA A 117 -10.30 -4.60 2.82
N ARG A 118 -10.53 -4.70 1.51
CA ARG A 118 -11.87 -4.93 0.94
C ARG A 118 -12.49 -6.24 1.39
N ARG A 119 -11.71 -7.31 1.36
CA ARG A 119 -12.20 -8.67 1.60
C ARG A 119 -12.27 -9.02 3.08
N GLY A 120 -11.53 -8.32 3.94
CA GLY A 120 -11.55 -8.53 5.39
C GLY A 120 -12.92 -8.36 6.04
N ARG A 121 -13.78 -7.47 5.49
CA ARG A 121 -15.17 -7.30 5.94
C ARG A 121 -16.12 -8.43 5.54
N GLY A 122 -15.63 -9.42 4.79
CA GLY A 122 -16.44 -10.47 4.18
C GLY A 122 -17.23 -9.97 2.96
N GLY A 123 -17.55 -10.88 2.03
CA GLY A 123 -18.52 -10.60 0.96
C GLY A 123 -18.03 -9.75 -0.22
N ALA A 124 -16.74 -9.40 -0.29
CA ALA A 124 -16.22 -8.70 -1.47
C ALA A 124 -16.07 -9.66 -2.66
N ALA A 125 -16.92 -9.47 -3.68
CA ALA A 125 -16.75 -10.12 -4.97
C ALA A 125 -15.41 -9.67 -5.61
N PRO A 126 -14.78 -10.54 -6.42
CA PRO A 126 -13.61 -10.15 -7.23
C PRO A 126 -13.90 -8.87 -8.02
N ARG A 127 -12.93 -7.96 -8.08
CA ARG A 127 -13.04 -6.77 -8.92
C ARG A 127 -12.96 -7.16 -10.38
N ASP A 128 -13.78 -6.49 -11.19
CA ASP A 128 -13.53 -6.42 -12.63
C ASP A 128 -12.37 -5.42 -12.85
N LEU A 129 -11.26 -5.92 -13.38
CA LEU A 129 -10.03 -5.17 -13.57
C LEU A 129 -9.83 -4.89 -15.05
N ASP A 130 -9.44 -3.66 -15.39
CA ASP A 130 -9.10 -3.33 -16.76
C ASP A 130 -7.87 -4.09 -17.25
N ALA A 131 -7.71 -4.15 -18.58
CA ALA A 131 -6.62 -4.88 -19.22
C ALA A 131 -5.23 -4.36 -18.82
N GLU A 132 -5.10 -3.06 -18.55
CA GLU A 132 -3.83 -2.44 -18.14
C GLU A 132 -3.41 -2.94 -16.74
N THR A 133 -4.35 -2.96 -15.80
CA THR A 133 -4.16 -3.44 -14.43
C THR A 133 -3.86 -4.93 -14.42
N LEU A 134 -4.61 -5.74 -15.18
CA LEU A 134 -4.35 -7.17 -15.31
C LEU A 134 -2.95 -7.44 -15.87
N ALA A 135 -2.54 -6.73 -16.92
CA ALA A 135 -1.20 -6.87 -17.49
C ALA A 135 -0.10 -6.50 -16.49
N ALA A 136 -0.28 -5.42 -15.73
CA ALA A 136 0.67 -5.02 -14.69
C ALA A 136 0.80 -6.07 -13.58
N LEU A 137 -0.33 -6.60 -13.09
CA LEU A 137 -0.34 -7.66 -12.08
C LEU A 137 0.27 -8.96 -12.60
N TRP A 138 0.02 -9.31 -13.86
CA TRP A 138 0.65 -10.46 -14.50
C TRP A 138 2.18 -10.30 -14.55
N GLY A 139 2.66 -9.08 -14.84
CA GLY A 139 4.08 -8.73 -14.79
C GLY A 139 4.68 -8.92 -13.40
N VAL A 140 3.99 -8.44 -12.34
CA VAL A 140 4.38 -8.66 -10.94
C VAL A 140 4.54 -10.16 -10.65
N VAL A 141 3.50 -10.97 -10.91
CA VAL A 141 3.51 -12.40 -10.58
C VAL A 141 4.58 -13.14 -11.39
N SER A 142 4.70 -12.84 -12.69
CA SER A 142 5.71 -13.47 -13.56
C SER A 142 7.14 -13.17 -13.08
N GLN A 143 7.39 -11.95 -12.62
CA GLN A 143 8.71 -11.57 -12.12
C GLN A 143 9.00 -12.20 -10.75
N SER A 144 8.03 -12.24 -9.83
CA SER A 144 8.18 -12.90 -8.54
C SER A 144 8.36 -14.42 -8.67
N ALA A 145 7.64 -15.07 -9.59
CA ALA A 145 7.76 -16.50 -9.86
C ALA A 145 9.21 -16.91 -10.17
N ARG A 146 9.94 -16.11 -10.96
CA ARG A 146 11.36 -16.37 -11.28
C ARG A 146 12.28 -16.43 -10.05
N PHE A 147 11.92 -15.74 -8.97
CA PHE A 147 12.72 -15.70 -7.74
C PHE A 147 12.31 -16.80 -6.75
N PHE A 148 11.01 -17.12 -6.66
CA PHE A 148 10.46 -18.01 -5.65
C PHE A 148 10.18 -19.43 -6.12
N LEU A 149 9.87 -19.61 -7.41
CA LEU A 149 9.58 -20.90 -8.02
C LEU A 149 10.77 -21.25 -8.92
N ARG A 150 11.70 -22.01 -8.34
CA ARG A 150 12.78 -22.67 -9.06
C ARG A 150 12.42 -24.13 -9.27
#